data_AF-A0A2T5DBH2-F1
#
_entry.id   AF-A0A2T5DBH2-F1
#
_cell.length_a   1.000
_cell.length_b   1.000
_cell.length_c   1.000
_cell.angle_alpha   90.00
_cell.angle_beta   90.00
_cell.angle_gamma   90.00
#
_symmetry.space_group_name_H-M   'P 1'
#
loop_
_entity.id
_entity.type
_entity.pdbx_description
1 polymer ?
#
loop_
_entity_poly.entity_id
_entity_poly.type
_entity_poly.pdbx_seq_one_letter_code
_entity_poly.pdbx_strand_id
1 'polypeptide(L)'
;MKKRMNKQLLIGITIIISLVIIVIGGKAYMDKREERKVQELLIAEKESLQALKNIFANILEVKIEHSGYFSMTDSYDMFVTMTNTKQQSVYFSYGFGKHSREILDYGIEDRSIQTKGITKNKIKVIYSNGEEDYV
;
A
#
# COMPACT_ATOMS: atom_id res chain seq x y z
N MET A 1 -12.38 -3.09 -60.69
CA MET A 1 -12.79 -2.46 -59.41
C MET A 1 -12.96 -3.44 -58.25
N LYS A 2 -13.75 -4.53 -58.40
CA LYS A 2 -14.06 -5.52 -57.32
C LYS A 2 -12.85 -6.06 -56.51
N LYS A 3 -11.74 -6.40 -57.18
CA LYS A 3 -10.53 -6.96 -56.54
C LYS A 3 -9.74 -5.96 -55.68
N ARG A 4 -9.83 -4.65 -55.98
CA ARG A 4 -9.16 -3.56 -55.24
C ARG A 4 -9.96 -3.17 -53.99
N MET A 5 -11.29 -3.20 -54.11
CA MET A 5 -12.24 -2.99 -53.01
C MET A 5 -12.08 -4.06 -51.91
N ASN A 6 -11.93 -5.34 -52.29
CA ASN A 6 -11.72 -6.42 -51.33
C ASN A 6 -10.38 -6.33 -50.58
N LYS A 7 -9.31 -5.84 -51.24
CA LYS A 7 -8.01 -5.62 -50.58
C LYS A 7 -8.06 -4.46 -49.58
N GLN A 8 -8.73 -3.35 -49.92
CA GLN A 8 -8.90 -2.22 -49.00
C GLN A 8 -9.79 -2.58 -47.80
N LEU A 9 -10.85 -3.36 -48.02
CA LEU A 9 -11.69 -3.91 -46.95
C LEU A 9 -10.87 -4.78 -45.99
N LEU A 10 -10.04 -5.68 -46.52
CA LEU A 10 -9.17 -6.54 -45.73
C LEU A 10 -8.18 -5.74 -44.87
N ILE A 11 -7.53 -4.73 -45.46
CA ILE A 11 -6.60 -3.83 -44.74
C ILE A 11 -7.32 -3.10 -43.61
N GLY A 12 -8.52 -2.58 -43.88
CA GLY A 12 -9.33 -1.91 -42.85
C GLY A 12 -9.66 -2.83 -41.68
N ILE A 13 -10.06 -4.09 -41.95
CA ILE A 13 -10.33 -5.09 -40.92
C ILE A 13 -9.07 -5.40 -40.11
N THR A 14 -7.92 -5.60 -40.76
CA THR A 14 -6.65 -5.87 -40.06
C THR A 14 -6.26 -4.73 -39.13
N ILE A 15 -6.40 -3.47 -39.57
CA ILE A 15 -6.11 -2.28 -38.75
C ILE A 15 -7.04 -2.26 -37.53
N ILE A 16 -8.35 -2.45 -37.73
CA ILE A 16 -9.33 -2.48 -36.63
C ILE A 16 -8.99 -3.58 -35.61
N ILE A 17 -8.68 -4.79 -36.07
CA ILE A 17 -8.30 -5.90 -35.19
C ILE A 17 -7.02 -5.56 -34.40
N SER A 18 -6.01 -5.00 -35.06
CA SER A 18 -4.77 -4.61 -34.38
C SER A 18 -4.99 -3.53 -33.30
N LEU A 19 -5.87 -2.55 -33.56
CA LEU A 19 -6.24 -1.53 -32.57
C LEU A 19 -6.97 -2.14 -31.37
N VAL A 20 -7.89 -3.08 -31.60
CA VAL A 20 -8.60 -3.79 -30.53
C VAL A 20 -7.63 -4.56 -29.63
N ILE A 21 -6.64 -5.25 -30.21
CA ILE A 21 -5.62 -5.98 -29.44
C ILE A 21 -4.78 -5.02 -28.58
N ILE A 22 -4.37 -3.88 -29.13
CA ILE A 22 -3.59 -2.87 -28.38
C ILE A 22 -4.40 -2.31 -27.21
N VAL A 23 -5.68 -2.00 -27.42
CA VAL A 23 -6.56 -1.47 -26.35
C VAL A 23 -6.75 -2.50 -25.24
N ILE A 24 -7.04 -3.75 -25.58
CA ILE A 24 -7.24 -4.82 -24.58
C ILE A 24 -5.94 -5.12 -23.84
N GLY A 25 -4.82 -5.25 -24.57
CA GLY A 25 -3.51 -5.52 -23.98
C GLY A 25 -3.02 -4.39 -23.08
N GLY A 26 -3.22 -3.14 -23.51
CA GLY A 26 -2.87 -1.95 -22.72
C GLY A 26 -3.66 -1.87 -21.41
N LYS A 27 -4.98 -2.11 -21.45
CA LYS A 27 -5.81 -2.15 -20.25
C LYS A 27 -5.37 -3.26 -19.29
N ALA A 28 -5.23 -4.50 -19.79
CA ALA A 28 -4.81 -5.62 -18.95
C ALA A 28 -3.43 -5.41 -18.29
N TYR A 29 -2.52 -4.71 -18.98
CA TYR A 29 -1.22 -4.33 -18.41
C TYR A 29 -1.37 -3.31 -17.27
N MET A 30 -2.21 -2.28 -17.45
CA MET A 30 -2.48 -1.29 -16.41
C MET A 30 -3.14 -1.92 -15.18
N ASP A 31 -4.13 -2.79 -15.37
CA ASP A 31 -4.84 -3.47 -14.28
C ASP A 31 -3.87 -4.29 -13.42
N LYS A 32 -3.01 -5.10 -14.06
CA LYS A 32 -1.96 -5.87 -13.36
C LYS A 32 -0.97 -4.99 -12.60
N ARG A 33 -0.68 -3.79 -13.12
CA ARG A 33 0.24 -2.86 -12.46
C ARG A 33 -0.40 -2.27 -11.21
N GLU A 34 -1.68 -1.91 -11.26
CA GLU A 34 -2.42 -1.42 -10.09
C GLU A 34 -2.58 -2.52 -9.04
N GLU A 35 -2.92 -3.75 -9.43
CA GLU A 35 -2.98 -4.90 -8.51
C GLU A 35 -1.65 -5.11 -7.77
N ARG A 36 -0.52 -5.01 -8.47
CA ARG A 36 0.81 -5.11 -7.85
C ARG A 36 1.07 -4.00 -6.84
N LYS A 37 0.71 -2.75 -7.15
CA LYS A 37 0.89 -1.62 -6.21
C LYS A 37 0.09 -1.83 -4.93
N VAL A 38 -1.16 -2.30 -5.05
CA VAL A 38 -2.01 -2.60 -3.90
C VAL A 38 -1.39 -3.70 -3.04
N GLN A 39 -0.89 -4.78 -3.67
CA GLN A 39 -0.22 -5.86 -2.95
C GLN A 39 1.08 -5.40 -2.27
N GLU A 40 1.92 -4.64 -2.98
CA GLU A 40 3.17 -4.12 -2.42
C GLU A 40 2.92 -3.18 -1.24
N LEU A 41 1.89 -2.32 -1.33
CA LEU A 41 1.50 -1.46 -0.23
C LEU A 41 1.05 -2.28 0.98
N LEU A 42 0.19 -3.27 0.79
CA LEU A 42 -0.29 -4.13 1.90
C LEU A 42 0.87 -4.88 2.58
N ILE A 43 1.86 -5.33 1.81
CA ILE A 43 3.08 -5.95 2.36
C ILE A 43 3.85 -4.92 3.20
N ALA A 44 4.07 -3.72 2.67
CA ALA A 44 4.77 -2.65 3.40
C ALA A 44 4.04 -2.28 4.70
N GLU A 45 2.72 -2.16 4.68
CA GLU A 45 1.91 -1.93 5.88
C GLU A 45 2.11 -3.03 6.92
N LYS A 46 2.04 -4.30 6.52
CA LYS A 46 2.29 -5.45 7.41
C LYS A 46 3.68 -5.43 8.04
N GLU A 47 4.72 -5.23 7.23
CA GLU A 47 6.10 -5.19 7.71
C GLU A 47 6.34 -3.98 8.62
N SER A 48 5.77 -2.83 8.28
CA SER A 48 5.88 -1.60 9.07
C SER A 48 5.28 -1.73 10.46
N LEU A 49 4.16 -2.45 10.60
CA LEU A 49 3.52 -2.72 11.90
C LEU A 49 4.37 -3.64 12.78
N GLN A 50 5.08 -4.60 12.19
CA GLN A 50 6.05 -5.41 12.93
C GLN A 50 7.19 -4.55 13.47
N ALA A 51 7.71 -3.62 12.65
CA ALA A 51 8.69 -2.65 13.11
C ALA A 51 8.12 -1.73 14.21
N LEU A 52 6.87 -1.28 14.07
CA LEU A 52 6.18 -0.42 15.03
C LEU A 52 6.03 -1.08 16.41
N LYS A 53 5.68 -2.37 16.44
CA LYS A 53 5.59 -3.17 17.68
C LYS A 53 6.92 -3.29 18.42
N ASN A 54 8.04 -3.13 17.73
CA ASN A 54 9.36 -3.14 18.35
C ASN A 54 9.77 -1.78 18.93
N ILE A 55 9.02 -0.70 18.65
CA ILE A 55 9.29 0.66 19.12
C ILE A 55 8.33 1.09 20.22
N PHE A 56 7.04 0.78 20.10
CA PHE A 56 6.02 1.18 21.07
C PHE A 56 5.46 0.02 21.88
N ALA A 57 5.37 0.24 23.19
CA ALA A 57 4.81 -0.71 24.13
C ALA A 57 3.28 -0.56 24.23
N ASN A 58 2.63 -1.63 24.69
CA ASN A 58 1.21 -1.63 25.06
C ASN A 58 0.27 -1.23 23.93
N ILE A 59 0.63 -1.53 22.68
CA ILE A 59 -0.28 -1.33 21.55
C ILE A 59 -1.44 -2.34 21.68
N LEU A 60 -2.66 -1.85 21.48
CA LEU A 60 -3.88 -2.66 21.43
C LEU A 60 -4.41 -2.73 20.00
N GLU A 61 -4.51 -1.57 19.34
CA GLU A 61 -5.00 -1.45 17.96
C GLU A 61 -4.15 -0.42 17.19
N VAL A 62 -3.96 -0.66 15.90
CA VAL A 62 -3.43 0.34 14.96
C VAL A 62 -4.35 0.41 13.74
N LYS A 63 -4.83 1.61 13.43
CA LYS A 63 -5.53 1.91 12.20
C LYS A 63 -4.62 2.73 11.29
N ILE A 64 -4.38 2.23 10.09
CA ILE A 64 -3.66 2.94 9.04
C ILE A 64 -4.66 3.85 8.32
N GLU A 65 -4.49 5.16 8.50
CA GLU A 65 -5.36 6.17 7.91
C GLU A 65 -4.96 6.45 6.45
N HIS A 66 -3.65 6.52 6.21
CA HIS A 66 -3.07 6.77 4.90
C HIS A 66 -1.60 6.33 4.84
N SER A 67 -1.14 6.00 3.63
CA SER A 67 0.24 5.59 3.36
C SER A 67 0.73 6.27 2.08
N GLY A 68 1.84 7.00 2.15
CA GLY A 68 2.47 7.69 1.02
C GLY A 68 3.79 7.03 0.61
N TYR A 69 3.98 6.73 -0.68
CA TYR A 69 5.25 6.15 -1.16
C TYR A 69 6.20 7.23 -1.68
N PHE A 70 7.43 7.23 -1.17
CA PHE A 70 8.53 8.09 -1.61
C PHE A 70 9.55 7.27 -2.42
N SER A 71 9.50 7.43 -3.74
CA SER A 71 10.35 6.67 -4.67
C SER A 71 11.84 7.01 -4.59
N MET A 72 12.21 8.21 -4.16
CA MET A 72 13.60 8.64 -4.05
C MET A 72 14.37 7.84 -2.99
N THR A 73 13.70 7.53 -1.88
CA THR A 73 14.26 6.83 -0.72
C THR A 73 13.80 5.38 -0.62
N ASP A 74 12.92 4.95 -1.53
CA ASP A 74 12.20 3.68 -1.48
C ASP A 74 11.60 3.42 -0.09
N SER A 75 10.85 4.42 0.40
CA SER A 75 10.24 4.41 1.73
C SER A 75 8.76 4.75 1.68
N TYR A 76 8.06 4.42 2.75
CA TYR A 76 6.67 4.77 2.96
C TYR A 76 6.56 5.74 4.14
N ASP A 77 5.74 6.76 4.01
CA ASP A 77 5.27 7.59 5.12
C ASP A 77 3.92 7.05 5.56
N MET A 78 3.82 6.61 6.81
CA MET A 78 2.65 5.94 7.36
C MET A 78 1.95 6.88 8.34
N PHE A 79 0.65 7.12 8.13
CA PHE A 79 -0.19 7.91 9.02
C PHE A 79 -1.15 6.98 9.75
N VAL A 80 -1.07 6.95 11.08
CA VAL A 80 -1.80 5.98 11.87
C VAL A 80 -2.50 6.60 13.06
N THR A 81 -3.60 5.96 13.44
CA THR A 81 -4.19 6.10 14.78
C THR A 81 -3.83 4.85 15.58
N MET A 82 -3.09 5.01 16.68
CA MET A 82 -2.74 3.91 17.58
C MET A 82 -3.52 4.02 18.88
N THR A 83 -4.12 2.92 19.30
CA THR A 83 -4.81 2.78 20.58
C THR A 83 -3.98 1.90 21.51
N ASN A 84 -3.74 2.36 22.74
CA ASN A 84 -3.01 1.58 23.74
C ASN A 84 -3.95 0.69 24.59
N THR A 85 -3.39 -0.18 25.43
CA THR A 85 -4.15 -1.08 26.32
C THR A 85 -4.99 -0.36 27.39
N LYS A 86 -4.80 0.95 27.57
CA LYS A 86 -5.63 1.81 28.43
C LYS A 86 -6.79 2.49 27.65
N GLN A 87 -7.01 2.08 26.40
CA GLN A 87 -8.00 2.67 25.48
C GLN A 87 -7.77 4.15 25.16
N GLN A 88 -6.52 4.61 25.22
CA GLN A 88 -6.15 5.95 24.80
C GLN A 88 -5.61 5.90 23.37
N SER A 89 -6.07 6.82 22.53
CA SER A 89 -5.73 6.85 21.11
C SER A 89 -4.92 8.10 20.78
N VAL A 90 -3.99 7.96 19.83
CA VAL A 90 -3.15 9.05 19.34
C VAL A 90 -2.90 8.86 17.85
N TYR A 91 -3.02 9.96 17.11
CA TYR A 91 -2.69 10.03 15.69
C TYR A 91 -1.24 10.48 15.54
N PHE A 92 -0.46 9.84 14.66
CA PHE A 92 0.91 10.26 14.36
C PHE A 92 1.38 9.67 13.02
N SER A 93 2.53 10.14 12.54
CA SER A 93 3.20 9.58 11.37
C SER A 93 4.59 8.99 11.67
N TYR A 94 5.01 8.09 10.80
CA TYR A 94 6.35 7.49 10.82
C TYR A 94 6.80 7.05 9.43
N GLY A 95 8.08 7.17 9.14
CA GLY A 95 8.69 6.65 7.92
C GLY A 95 9.11 5.18 8.07
N PHE A 96 8.85 4.37 7.05
CA PHE A 96 9.24 2.97 6.96
C PHE A 96 10.10 2.73 5.71
N GLY A 97 11.31 2.21 5.87
CA GLY A 97 12.19 1.89 4.76
C GLY A 97 11.88 0.52 4.17
N LYS A 98 11.54 0.44 2.88
CA LYS A 98 11.20 -0.83 2.20
C LYS A 98 12.36 -1.82 2.21
N HIS A 99 13.59 -1.33 2.05
CA HIS A 99 14.80 -2.15 2.04
C HIS A 99 15.33 -2.48 3.44
N SER A 100 15.36 -1.50 4.36
CA SER A 100 15.83 -1.72 5.72
C SER A 100 14.84 -2.55 6.54
N ARG A 101 13.55 -2.50 6.21
CA ARG A 101 12.44 -3.05 7.00
C ARG A 101 12.40 -2.50 8.43
N GLU A 102 12.80 -1.24 8.56
CA GLU A 102 12.87 -0.52 9.83
C GLU A 102 12.11 0.80 9.74
N ILE A 103 11.68 1.30 10.90
CA ILE A 103 11.17 2.66 11.01
C ILE A 103 12.36 3.62 10.98
N LEU A 104 12.35 4.53 10.02
CA LEU A 104 13.43 5.50 9.77
C LEU A 104 13.31 6.69 10.71
N ASP A 105 12.09 7.18 10.91
CA ASP A 105 11.74 8.33 11.71
C ASP A 105 10.28 8.25 12.18
N TYR A 106 9.96 8.94 13.27
CA TYR A 106 8.59 9.04 13.78
C TYR A 106 8.40 10.30 14.61
N GLY A 107 7.20 10.87 14.53
CA GLY A 107 6.75 11.92 15.44
C GLY A 107 6.22 11.31 16.75
N ILE A 108 6.64 11.84 17.90
CA ILE A 108 5.99 11.55 19.17
C ILE A 108 5.08 12.73 19.51
N GLU A 109 3.77 12.50 19.47
CA GLU A 109 2.75 13.50 19.78
C GLU A 109 2.46 13.52 21.29
N ASP A 110 2.20 12.35 21.89
CA ASP A 110 1.94 12.23 23.33
C ASP A 110 2.69 11.05 23.94
N ARG A 111 3.74 11.36 24.73
CA ARG A 111 4.57 10.36 25.43
C ARG A 111 3.83 9.57 26.51
N SER A 112 2.69 10.06 26.99
CA SER A 112 1.86 9.33 27.96
C SER A 112 1.06 8.21 27.29
N ILE A 113 0.82 8.32 25.97
CA ILE A 113 0.10 7.34 25.16
C ILE A 113 1.08 6.47 24.34
N GLN A 114 2.05 7.09 23.67
CA GLN A 114 3.09 6.45 22.84
C GLN A 114 4.36 6.17 23.65
N THR A 115 4.27 5.26 24.61
CA THR A 115 5.43 4.87 25.42
C THR A 115 6.37 3.96 24.65
N LYS A 116 7.67 4.24 24.65
CA LYS A 116 8.68 3.35 24.04
C LYS A 116 8.72 1.98 24.74
N GLY A 117 8.89 0.93 23.94
CA GLY A 117 9.09 -0.44 24.38
C GLY A 117 8.54 -1.44 23.37
N ILE A 118 8.51 -2.73 23.72
CA ILE A 118 8.11 -3.80 22.79
C ILE A 118 6.71 -4.29 23.12
N THR A 119 5.83 -4.34 22.12
CA THR A 119 4.54 -5.01 22.21
C THR A 119 4.66 -6.46 21.73
N LYS A 120 4.55 -7.42 22.66
CA LYS A 120 4.65 -8.86 22.38
C LYS A 120 3.31 -9.50 21.99
N ASN A 121 2.20 -8.94 22.44
CA ASN A 121 0.87 -9.48 22.16
C ASN A 121 0.48 -9.23 20.71
N LYS A 122 -0.49 -10.01 20.22
CA LYS A 122 -1.16 -9.68 18.96
C LYS A 122 -1.94 -8.38 19.14
N ILE A 123 -1.89 -7.54 18.12
CA ILE A 123 -2.63 -6.27 18.08
C ILE A 123 -3.68 -6.35 16.98
N LYS A 124 -4.82 -5.66 17.16
CA LYS A 124 -5.78 -5.48 16.08
C LYS A 124 -5.22 -4.47 15.09
N VAL A 125 -5.41 -4.73 13.80
CA VAL A 125 -4.97 -3.86 12.72
C VAL A 125 -6.13 -3.58 11.79
N ILE A 126 -6.24 -2.33 11.35
CA ILE A 126 -7.12 -1.92 10.25
C ILE A 126 -6.20 -1.29 9.19
N TYR A 127 -6.01 -1.97 8.06
CA TYR A 127 -5.16 -1.52 6.96
C TYR A 127 -5.80 -0.38 6.16
N SER A 128 -5.02 0.31 5.33
CA SER A 128 -5.55 1.44 4.53
C SER A 128 -6.60 1.01 3.49
N ASN A 129 -6.59 -0.27 3.09
CA ASN A 129 -7.60 -0.87 2.23
C ASN A 129 -8.90 -1.27 2.97
N GLY A 130 -8.96 -1.07 4.30
CA GLY A 130 -10.09 -1.43 5.16
C GLY A 130 -10.11 -2.88 5.63
N GLU A 131 -9.14 -3.71 5.25
CA GLU A 131 -9.02 -5.08 5.78
C GLU A 131 -8.62 -5.05 7.26
N GLU A 132 -9.19 -5.97 8.04
CA GLU A 132 -8.85 -6.16 9.45
C GLU A 132 -8.02 -7.43 9.66
N ASP A 133 -7.06 -7.39 10.58
CA ASP A 133 -6.17 -8.50 10.90
C ASP A 133 -5.62 -8.42 12.34
N TYR A 134 -4.92 -9.46 12.78
CA TYR A 134 -4.27 -9.54 14.08
C TYR A 134 -2.80 -9.95 13.95
N VAL A 135 -1.88 -9.00 14.18
CA VAL A 135 -0.43 -9.14 13.92
C VAL A 135 0.45 -9.06 15.15
#